data_AF-A0A1H9MC62-F1
#
_entry.id   AF-A0A1H9MC62-F1
#
_cell.length_a   1.000
_cell.length_b   1.000
_cell.length_c   1.000
_cell.angle_alpha   90.00
_cell.angle_beta   90.00
_cell.angle_gamma   90.00
#
_symmetry.space_group_name_H-M   'P 1'
#
loop_
_entity.id
_entity.type
_entity.pdbx_description
1 polymer ?
#
loop_
_entity_poly.entity_id
_entity_poly.type
_entity_poly.pdbx_seq_one_letter_code
_entity_poly.pdbx_strand_id
1 'polypeptide(L)'
;MDKKLTLSLNALVVEKAKSYARDHGVSLSRMIENYLATLTITEGEEGELVISPLVSRLVGVIDLDDDTKIDYKSDYADYLTEKYK
;
A
#
# COMPACT_ATOMS: atom_id res chain seq x y z
N MET A 1 20.13 -8.52 8.37
CA MET A 1 20.46 -9.11 9.69
C MET A 1 19.27 -8.88 10.58
N ASP A 2 18.78 -9.91 11.26
CA ASP A 2 17.59 -9.79 12.11
C ASP A 2 17.97 -9.28 13.50
N LYS A 3 17.22 -8.30 14.01
CA LYS A 3 17.42 -7.74 15.35
C LYS A 3 16.09 -7.54 16.06
N LYS A 4 16.05 -7.83 17.36
CA LYS A 4 14.86 -7.63 18.19
C LYS A 4 14.75 -6.16 18.62
N LEU A 5 13.59 -5.56 18.39
CA LEU A 5 13.23 -4.23 18.87
C LEU A 5 12.14 -4.36 19.95
N THR A 6 12.42 -3.85 21.16
CA THR A 6 11.46 -3.83 22.26
C THR A 6 10.93 -2.41 22.42
N LEU A 7 9.61 -2.23 22.27
CA LEU A 7 8.94 -0.93 22.37
C LEU A 7 8.02 -0.90 23.58
N SER A 8 7.99 0.22 24.30
CA SER A 8 6.96 0.49 25.31
C SER A 8 5.78 1.19 24.65
N LEU A 9 4.60 0.58 24.68
CA LEU A 9 3.39 1.05 24.02
C LEU A 9 2.19 0.89 24.97
N ASN A 10 1.13 1.65 24.72
CA ASN A 10 -0.12 1.48 25.46
C ASN A 10 -0.68 0.06 25.22
N ALA A 11 -1.03 -0.66 26.29
CA ALA A 11 -1.53 -2.03 26.22
C ALA A 11 -2.77 -2.19 25.33
N LEU A 12 -3.71 -1.23 25.37
CA LEU A 12 -4.92 -1.27 24.54
C LEU A 12 -4.59 -1.15 23.05
N VAL A 13 -3.54 -0.40 22.71
CA VAL A 13 -3.08 -0.27 21.31
C VAL A 13 -2.48 -1.59 20.83
N VAL A 14 -1.68 -2.25 21.67
CA VAL A 14 -1.09 -3.56 21.37
C VAL A 14 -2.18 -4.60 21.10
N GLU A 15 -3.22 -4.66 21.93
CA GLU A 15 -4.31 -5.62 21.74
C GLU A 15 -5.13 -5.36 20.47
N LYS A 16 -5.46 -4.08 20.18
CA LYS A 16 -6.13 -3.72 18.92
C LYS A 16 -5.28 -4.09 17.70
N ALA A 17 -3.98 -3.81 17.75
CA ALA A 17 -3.07 -4.13 16.66
C ALA A 17 -2.94 -5.64 16.43
N LYS A 18 -2.89 -6.44 17.50
CA LYS A 18 -2.90 -7.92 17.40
C LYS A 18 -4.18 -8.44 16.76
N SER A 19 -5.35 -7.91 17.15
CA SER A 19 -6.63 -8.30 16.53
C SER A 19 -6.62 -7.99 15.04
N TYR A 20 -6.27 -6.76 14.68
CA TYR A 20 -6.19 -6.33 13.28
C TYR A 20 -5.23 -7.21 12.46
N ALA A 21 -4.04 -7.49 13.00
CA ALA A 21 -3.06 -8.35 12.34
C ALA A 21 -3.59 -9.77 12.09
N ARG A 22 -4.29 -10.35 13.08
CA ARG A 22 -4.93 -11.67 12.96
C ARG A 22 -6.00 -11.69 11.87
N ASP A 23 -6.88 -10.69 11.87
CA ASP A 23 -7.99 -10.60 10.93
C ASP A 23 -7.51 -10.47 9.47
N HIS A 24 -6.32 -9.88 9.27
CA HIS A 24 -5.72 -9.67 7.96
C HIS A 24 -4.65 -10.71 7.59
N GLY A 25 -4.44 -11.75 8.40
CA GLY A 25 -3.47 -12.81 8.12
C GLY A 25 -2.01 -12.32 8.09
N VAL A 26 -1.68 -11.28 8.86
CA VAL A 26 -0.34 -10.69 8.94
C VAL A 26 0.20 -10.76 10.38
N SER A 27 1.52 -10.77 10.55
CA SER A 27 2.12 -10.68 11.89
C SER A 27 2.32 -9.22 12.30
N LEU A 28 2.24 -8.95 13.61
CA LEU A 28 2.50 -7.61 14.13
C LEU A 28 3.93 -7.15 13.85
N SER A 29 4.91 -8.06 13.88
CA SER A 29 6.30 -7.77 13.52
C SER A 29 6.42 -7.31 12.07
N ARG A 30 5.79 -8.01 11.12
CA ARG A 30 5.80 -7.65 9.69
C ARG A 30 5.11 -6.31 9.44
N MET A 31 4.04 -6.02 10.18
CA MET A 31 3.33 -4.74 10.07
C MET A 31 4.22 -3.56 10.49
N ILE A 32 4.95 -3.70 11.60
CA ILE A 32 5.84 -2.66 12.11
C ILE A 32 7.10 -2.53 11.24
N GLU A 33 7.67 -3.65 10.80
CA GLU A 33 8.81 -3.67 9.89
C GLU A 33 8.49 -2.93 8.58
N ASN A 34 7.35 -3.24 7.96
CA ASN A 34 6.91 -2.54 6.74
C ASN A 34 6.73 -1.04 6.98
N TYR A 35 6.13 -0.64 8.11
CA TYR A 35 5.96 0.78 8.42
C TYR A 35 7.30 1.48 8.61
N LEU A 36 8.23 0.89 9.37
CA LEU A 36 9.57 1.46 9.56
C LEU A 36 10.32 1.55 8.23
N ALA A 37 10.22 0.53 7.37
CA ALA A 37 10.80 0.55 6.03
C ALA A 37 10.28 1.74 5.22
N THR A 38 8.97 2.03 5.26
CA THR A 38 8.40 3.19 4.56
C THR A 38 8.92 4.54 5.06
N LEU A 39 9.33 4.63 6.33
CA LEU A 39 9.87 5.86 6.91
C LEU A 39 11.37 6.05 6.65
N THR A 40 12.09 4.97 6.36
CA THR A 40 13.55 4.99 6.18
C THR A 40 13.99 5.04 4.72
N ILE A 41 13.06 5.04 3.76
CA ILE A 41 13.37 5.27 2.35
C ILE A 41 13.92 6.70 2.23
N THR A 42 15.21 6.80 1.92
CA THR A 42 15.88 8.07 1.64
C THR A 42 15.71 8.44 0.16
N GLU A 43 15.55 9.73 -0.14
CA GLU A 43 15.40 10.34 -1.49
C GLU A 43 16.49 9.97 -2.52
N GLY A 44 17.54 9.21 -2.14
CA GLY A 44 18.57 8.70 -3.05
C GLY A 44 18.30 7.31 -3.64
N GLU A 45 17.27 6.59 -3.19
CA GLU A 45 16.86 5.28 -3.72
C GLU A 45 15.67 5.40 -4.69
N GLU A 46 15.43 6.58 -5.25
CA GLU A 46 14.33 6.93 -6.17
C GLU A 46 14.35 6.21 -7.54
N GLY A 47 15.32 5.32 -7.78
CA GLY A 47 15.47 4.61 -9.04
C GLY A 47 14.37 3.56 -9.31
N GLU A 48 13.71 3.07 -8.28
CA GLU A 48 12.52 2.23 -8.39
C GLU A 48 11.38 2.94 -7.70
N LEU A 49 10.33 3.29 -8.46
CA LEU A 49 9.05 3.72 -7.91
C LEU A 49 8.72 2.77 -6.75
N VAL A 50 8.75 3.24 -5.50
CA VAL A 50 8.40 2.42 -4.34
C VAL A 50 6.90 2.23 -4.37
N ILE A 51 6.46 1.31 -5.21
CA ILE A 51 5.09 0.87 -5.30
C ILE A 51 4.81 0.16 -3.98
N SER A 52 3.82 0.67 -3.22
CA SER A 52 3.47 0.02 -1.96
C SER A 52 3.14 -1.45 -2.22
N PRO A 53 3.43 -2.37 -1.28
CA PRO A 53 3.13 -3.80 -1.47
C PRO A 53 1.66 -4.07 -1.83
N LEU A 54 0.74 -3.19 -1.40
CA LEU A 54 -0.66 -3.25 -1.79
C LEU A 54 -0.85 -2.89 -3.27
N VAL A 55 -0.26 -1.79 -3.74
CA VAL A 55 -0.36 -1.39 -5.15
C VAL A 55 0.32 -2.41 -6.05
N SER A 56 1.46 -2.98 -5.65
CA SER A 56 2.14 -4.04 -6.39
C SER A 56 1.25 -5.28 -6.57
N ARG A 57 0.47 -5.64 -5.54
CA ARG A 57 -0.51 -6.74 -5.61
C ARG A 57 -1.74 -6.42 -6.47
N LEU A 58 -2.02 -5.14 -6.74
CA LEU A 58 -3.15 -4.69 -7.55
C LEU A 58 -2.76 -4.48 -9.01
N VAL A 59 -1.49 -4.16 -9.27
CA VAL A 59 -0.94 -4.05 -10.63
C VAL A 59 -1.05 -5.40 -11.33
N GLY A 60 -1.63 -5.42 -12.53
CA GLY A 60 -1.79 -6.62 -13.34
C GLY A 60 -2.93 -7.56 -12.90
N VAL A 61 -3.75 -7.19 -11.91
CA VAL A 61 -4.99 -7.93 -11.58
C VAL A 61 -6.05 -7.76 -12.67
N ILE A 62 -5.98 -6.65 -13.40
CA ILE A 62 -6.83 -6.37 -14.55
C ILE A 62 -5.98 -6.58 -15.80
N ASP A 63 -6.30 -7.61 -16.58
CA ASP A 63 -5.83 -7.73 -17.96
C ASP A 63 -6.71 -6.83 -18.82
N LEU A 64 -6.07 -5.86 -19.47
CA LEU A 64 -6.70 -5.06 -20.52
C LEU A 64 -6.41 -5.76 -21.84
N ASP A 65 -7.44 -6.06 -22.62
CA ASP A 65 -7.25 -6.60 -23.97
C ASP A 65 -6.47 -5.58 -24.80
N ASP A 66 -5.37 -6.00 -25.43
CA ASP A 66 -4.50 -5.13 -26.25
C ASP A 66 -5.28 -4.40 -27.38
N ASP A 67 -6.40 -4.96 -27.81
CA ASP A 67 -7.29 -4.40 -28.83
C ASP A 67 -8.22 -3.29 -28.31
N THR A 68 -8.37 -3.15 -27.00
CA THR A 68 -9.14 -2.07 -26.38
C THR A 68 -8.25 -0.87 -26.11
N LYS A 69 -8.20 0.06 -27.08
CA LYS A 69 -7.66 1.41 -26.86
C LYS A 69 -8.59 2.19 -25.92
N ILE A 70 -8.48 1.94 -24.61
CA ILE A 70 -9.18 2.69 -23.59
C ILE A 70 -8.44 4.02 -23.39
N ASP A 71 -9.02 5.11 -23.88
CA ASP A 71 -8.53 6.47 -23.59
C ASP A 71 -9.05 6.92 -22.21
N TYR A 72 -8.44 6.36 -21.16
CA TYR A 72 -8.82 6.63 -19.77
C TYR A 72 -8.80 8.13 -19.43
N LYS A 73 -8.02 8.95 -20.14
CA LYS A 73 -7.94 10.39 -19.91
C LYS A 73 -9.19 11.09 -20.42
N SER A 74 -9.65 10.74 -21.61
CA SER A 74 -10.89 11.27 -22.18
C SER A 74 -12.09 10.85 -21.33
N ASP A 75 -12.20 9.56 -21.01
CA ASP A 75 -13.32 9.02 -20.22
C ASP A 75 -13.41 9.68 -18.84
N TYR A 76 -12.26 9.92 -18.20
CA TYR A 76 -12.22 10.60 -16.91
C TYR A 76 -12.60 12.08 -17.01
N ALA A 77 -12.18 12.78 -18.07
CA ALA A 77 -12.55 14.17 -18.30
C ALA A 77 -14.06 14.33 -18.55
N ASP A 78 -14.66 13.41 -19.32
CA ASP A 78 -16.10 13.39 -19.58
C ASP A 78 -16.90 13.12 -18.31
N TYR A 79 -16.47 12.12 -17.51
CA TYR A 79 -17.08 11.84 -16.20
C TYR A 79 -17.07 13.06 -15.27
N LEU A 80 -15.94 13.75 -15.16
CA LEU A 80 -15.85 14.95 -14.31
C LEU A 80 -16.77 16.06 -14.82
N THR A 81 -16.83 16.26 -16.13
CA THR A 81 -17.71 17.26 -16.76
C THR A 81 -19.18 16.97 -16.47
N GLU A 82 -19.59 15.71 -16.52
CA GLU A 82 -20.97 15.29 -16.22
C GLU A 82 -21.30 15.35 -14.73
N LYS A 83 -20.34 15.00 -13.86
CA LYS A 83 -20.52 15.04 -12.40
C LYS A 83 -20.72 16.46 -11.86
N TYR A 84 -20.05 17.45 -12.43
CA TYR A 84 -20.08 18.85 -11.98
C TYR A 84 -20.95 19.76 -12.87
N LYS A 85 -21.81 19.16 -13.70
CA LYS A 85 -22.89 19.84 -14.42
C LYS A 85 -24.08 20.10 -13.49
#